data_AF-R5E9P9-F1
#
_entry.id   AF-R5E9P9-F1
#
_cell.length_a   1.000
_cell.length_b   1.000
_cell.length_c   1.000
_cell.angle_alpha   90.00
_cell.angle_beta   90.00
_cell.angle_gamma   90.00
#
_symmetry.space_group_name_H-M   'P 1'
#
loop_
_entity.id
_entity.type
_entity.pdbx_description
1 polymer ?
#
loop_
_entity_poly.entity_id
_entity_poly.type
_entity_poly.pdbx_seq_one_letter_code
_entity_poly.pdbx_strand_id
1 'polypeptide(L)'
;MQTRTKRIHFLVSPAEEAQIHQKMSELGIRNRNAYLRKMALDGYCIKLDLQDVKELVSLLRRCSNNLNQYAKRANETGNIYAADVNDLQKRLDEIWTEMKKVLVHLSSIQ
;
A
#
# COMPACT_ATOMS: atom_id res chain seq x y z
N MET A 1 -40.41 -11.61 -4.18
CA MET A 1 -39.58 -10.43 -4.51
C MET A 1 -39.91 -9.32 -3.53
N GLN A 2 -38.94 -8.79 -2.78
CA GLN A 2 -39.19 -7.63 -1.92
C GLN A 2 -39.30 -6.34 -2.75
N THR A 3 -40.25 -5.47 -2.39
CA THR A 3 -40.45 -4.17 -3.03
C THR A 3 -39.31 -3.22 -2.68
N ARG A 4 -38.67 -2.64 -3.70
CA ARG A 4 -37.55 -1.70 -3.52
C ARG A 4 -38.08 -0.28 -3.30
N THR A 5 -38.07 0.21 -2.07
CA THR A 5 -38.69 1.50 -1.68
C THR A 5 -37.69 2.62 -1.37
N LYS A 6 -36.40 2.30 -1.18
CA LYS A 6 -35.35 3.27 -0.83
C LYS A 6 -34.47 3.60 -2.05
N ARG A 7 -34.11 4.88 -2.19
CA ARG A 7 -33.13 5.36 -3.19
C ARG A 7 -31.79 5.62 -2.52
N ILE A 8 -30.71 5.26 -3.20
CA ILE A 8 -29.33 5.56 -2.81
C ILE A 8 -28.73 6.37 -3.97
N HIS A 9 -28.18 7.53 -3.67
CA HIS A 9 -27.57 8.44 -4.64
C HIS A 9 -26.13 8.71 -4.23
N PHE A 10 -25.21 8.75 -5.20
CA PHE A 10 -23.83 9.17 -5.03
C PHE A 10 -23.40 9.96 -6.26
N LEU A 11 -22.51 10.93 -6.06
CA LEU A 11 -21.94 11.75 -7.12
C LEU A 11 -20.66 11.09 -7.63
N VAL A 12 -20.44 11.21 -8.94
CA VAL A 12 -19.23 10.72 -9.61
C VAL A 12 -18.74 11.78 -10.58
N SER A 13 -17.44 11.80 -10.81
CA SER A 13 -16.83 12.53 -11.90
C SER A 13 -17.16 11.89 -13.26
N PRO A 14 -17.02 12.63 -14.37
CA PRO A 14 -17.20 12.06 -15.71
C PRO A 14 -16.28 10.87 -16.00
N ALA A 15 -15.07 10.87 -15.44
CA ALA A 15 -14.11 9.78 -15.59
C ALA A 15 -14.58 8.51 -14.86
N GLU A 16 -15.07 8.64 -13.63
CA GLU A 16 -15.63 7.53 -12.86
C GLU A 16 -16.89 6.97 -13.53
N GLU A 17 -17.77 7.81 -14.09
CA GLU A 17 -18.95 7.36 -14.83
C GLU A 17 -18.54 6.53 -16.07
N ALA A 18 -17.55 6.98 -16.84
CA ALA A 18 -17.04 6.26 -18.00
C ALA A 18 -16.48 4.88 -17.60
N GLN A 19 -15.70 4.81 -16.52
CA GLN A 19 -15.14 3.54 -16.00
C GLN A 19 -16.24 2.59 -15.52
N ILE A 20 -17.27 3.09 -14.84
CA ILE A 20 -18.44 2.30 -14.43
C ILE A 20 -19.13 1.70 -15.66
N HIS A 21 -19.34 2.50 -16.70
CA HIS A 21 -19.96 2.04 -17.95
C HIS A 21 -19.11 1.01 -18.69
N GLN A 22 -17.79 1.17 -18.71
CA GLN A 22 -16.88 0.20 -19.30
C GLN A 22 -16.96 -1.15 -18.57
N LYS A 23 -16.78 -1.16 -17.23
CA LYS A 23 -16.87 -2.38 -16.41
C LYS A 23 -18.23 -3.06 -16.51
N MET A 24 -19.31 -2.27 -16.63
CA MET A 24 -20.65 -2.79 -16.92
C MET A 24 -20.71 -3.56 -18.24
N SER A 25 -20.14 -2.99 -19.29
CA SER A 25 -20.11 -3.58 -20.63
C SER A 25 -19.31 -4.87 -20.65
N GLU A 26 -18.15 -4.90 -19.98
CA GLU A 26 -17.29 -6.08 -19.84
C GLU A 26 -18.02 -7.26 -19.18
N LEU A 27 -18.92 -6.98 -18.23
CA LEU A 27 -19.76 -7.99 -17.58
C LEU A 27 -21.09 -8.27 -18.30
N GLY A 28 -21.35 -7.62 -19.45
CA GLY A 28 -22.59 -7.76 -20.20
C GLY A 28 -23.83 -7.19 -19.50
N ILE A 29 -23.67 -6.33 -18.48
CA ILE A 29 -24.77 -5.78 -17.71
C ILE A 29 -25.24 -4.46 -18.33
N ARG A 30 -26.46 -4.46 -18.88
CA ARG A 30 -27.04 -3.27 -19.53
C ARG A 30 -27.66 -2.27 -18.56
N ASN A 31 -28.14 -2.74 -17.40
CA ASN A 31 -28.85 -1.90 -16.43
C ASN A 31 -27.89 -1.41 -15.33
N ARG A 32 -27.69 -0.08 -15.28
CA ARG A 32 -26.80 0.57 -14.29
C ARG A 32 -27.19 0.28 -12.85
N ASN A 33 -28.49 0.34 -12.52
CA ASN A 33 -28.97 0.05 -11.18
C ASN A 33 -28.81 -1.43 -10.80
N ALA A 34 -28.85 -2.34 -11.78
CA ALA A 34 -28.57 -3.75 -11.55
C ALA A 34 -27.07 -3.98 -11.29
N TYR A 35 -26.20 -3.37 -12.11
CA TYR A 35 -24.75 -3.41 -11.93
C TYR A 35 -24.33 -2.86 -10.57
N LEU A 36 -24.71 -1.61 -10.26
CA LEU A 36 -24.31 -0.94 -9.02
C LEU A 36 -24.82 -1.69 -7.79
N ARG A 37 -26.03 -2.26 -7.85
CA ARG A 37 -26.56 -3.07 -6.76
C ARG A 37 -25.80 -4.39 -6.62
N LYS A 38 -25.49 -5.06 -7.73
CA LYS A 38 -24.69 -6.30 -7.71
C LYS A 38 -23.31 -6.02 -7.11
N MET A 39 -22.67 -4.93 -7.48
CA MET A 39 -21.38 -4.52 -6.89
C MET A 39 -21.51 -4.14 -5.42
N ALA A 40 -22.58 -3.47 -5.00
CA ALA A 40 -22.78 -3.07 -3.61
C ALA A 40 -23.16 -4.24 -2.67
N LEU A 41 -23.79 -5.30 -3.20
CA LEU A 41 -24.22 -6.48 -2.42
C LEU A 41 -23.21 -7.62 -2.49
N ASP A 42 -22.72 -7.92 -3.69
CA ASP A 42 -21.91 -9.11 -3.99
C ASP A 42 -20.44 -8.76 -4.27
N GLY A 43 -20.07 -7.47 -4.25
CA GLY A 43 -18.70 -7.05 -4.45
C GLY A 43 -17.79 -7.58 -3.34
N TYR A 44 -16.67 -8.20 -3.72
CA TYR A 44 -15.65 -8.60 -2.75
C TYR A 44 -14.89 -7.37 -2.26
N CYS A 45 -14.98 -7.10 -0.96
CA CYS A 45 -14.12 -6.13 -0.31
C CYS A 45 -12.83 -6.84 0.13
N ILE A 46 -11.74 -6.58 -0.57
CA ILE A 46 -10.42 -7.11 -0.20
C ILE A 46 -9.82 -6.14 0.82
N LYS A 47 -9.84 -6.53 2.09
CA LYS A 47 -9.06 -5.86 3.13
C LYS A 47 -7.69 -6.51 3.19
N LEU A 48 -6.69 -5.87 2.60
CA LEU A 48 -5.29 -6.27 2.79
C LEU A 48 -4.90 -6.00 4.25
N ASP A 49 -4.61 -7.07 4.99
CA ASP A 49 -3.97 -6.95 6.30
C ASP A 49 -2.47 -6.74 6.07
N LEU A 50 -1.98 -5.55 6.44
CA LEU A 50 -0.59 -5.13 6.29
C LEU A 50 0.10 -4.97 7.64
N GLN A 51 -0.41 -5.64 8.68
CA GLN A 51 0.16 -5.55 10.03
C GLN A 51 1.61 -6.04 10.07
N ASP A 52 1.91 -7.18 9.45
CA ASP A 52 3.27 -7.75 9.38
C ASP A 52 4.23 -6.83 8.63
N VAL A 53 3.75 -6.17 7.58
CA VAL A 53 4.55 -5.21 6.81
C VAL A 53 4.88 -3.99 7.68
N LYS A 54 3.94 -3.50 8.48
CA LYS A 54 4.20 -2.41 9.45
C LYS A 54 5.21 -2.82 10.52
N GLU A 55 5.17 -4.06 11.00
CA GLU A 55 6.14 -4.56 11.97
C GLU A 55 7.54 -4.67 11.37
N LEU A 56 7.65 -5.21 10.14
CA LEU A 56 8.91 -5.28 9.41
C LEU A 56 9.55 -3.88 9.23
N VAL A 57 8.75 -2.87 8.89
CA VAL A 57 9.20 -1.46 8.80
C VAL A 57 9.73 -0.95 10.15
N SER A 58 9.03 -1.27 11.25
CA SER A 58 9.47 -0.88 12.59
C SER A 58 10.81 -1.50 12.95
N LEU A 59 11.00 -2.80 12.67
CA LEU A 59 12.25 -3.52 12.90
C LEU A 59 13.39 -2.94 12.07
N LEU A 60 13.17 -2.67 10.79
CA LEU A 60 14.20 -2.13 9.90
C LEU A 60 14.64 -0.73 10.33
N ARG A 61 13.70 0.10 10.79
CA ARG A 61 14.02 1.42 11.36
C ARG A 61 14.88 1.30 12.63
N ARG A 62 14.58 0.32 13.50
CA ARG A 62 15.39 0.05 14.71
C ARG A 62 16.81 -0.39 14.35
N CYS A 63 16.95 -1.30 13.37
CA CYS A 63 18.25 -1.72 12.86
C CYS A 63 19.05 -0.54 12.31
N SER A 64 18.41 0.36 11.55
CA SER A 64 19.07 1.54 10.97
C SER A 64 19.54 2.52 12.03
N ASN A 65 18.70 2.78 13.03
CA ASN A 65 19.09 3.64 14.15
C ASN A 65 20.27 3.05 14.96
N ASN A 66 20.26 1.75 15.23
CA ASN A 66 21.35 1.09 15.95
C ASN A 66 22.65 1.15 15.16
N LEU A 67 22.58 0.93 13.86
CA LEU A 67 23.73 0.98 12.98
C LEU A 67 24.33 2.38 12.88
N ASN A 68 23.48 3.40 12.78
CA ASN A 68 23.93 4.79 12.77
C ASN A 68 24.63 5.17 14.09
N GLN A 69 24.20 4.60 15.23
CA GLN A 69 24.91 4.75 16.51
C GLN A 69 26.29 4.07 16.49
N TYR A 70 26.41 2.89 15.89
CA TYR A 70 27.71 2.23 15.71
C TYR A 70 28.62 3.05 14.79
N ALA A 71 28.08 3.63 13.71
CA ALA A 71 28.84 4.45 12.78
C ALA A 71 29.45 5.66 13.48
N LYS A 72 28.61 6.34 14.28
CA LYS A 72 29.03 7.49 15.07
C LYS A 72 30.13 7.14 16.07
N ARG A 73 29.99 6.04 16.83
CA ARG A 73 31.02 5.57 17.77
C ARG A 73 32.33 5.16 17.08
N ALA A 74 32.24 4.53 15.91
CA ALA A 74 33.42 4.14 15.14
C ALA A 74 34.18 5.37 14.61
N ASN A 75 33.47 6.39 14.14
CA ASN A 75 34.05 7.66 13.71
C ASN A 75 34.73 8.42 14.88
N GLU A 76 34.16 8.34 16.09
CA GLU A 76 34.73 8.93 17.30
C GLU A 76 36.00 8.20 17.79
N THR A 77 36.13 6.90 17.53
CA THR A 77 37.26 6.07 18.00
C THR A 77 38.36 5.85 16.96
N GLY A 78 38.20 6.34 15.73
CA GLY A 78 39.24 6.36 14.69
C GLY A 78 39.69 4.99 14.16
N ASN A 79 38.88 3.94 14.33
CA ASN A 79 39.28 2.56 14.05
C ASN A 79 38.82 2.06 12.67
N ILE A 80 39.50 1.06 12.11
CA ILE A 80 39.27 0.43 10.77
C ILE A 80 37.80 0.02 10.54
N TYR A 81 37.07 -0.28 11.62
CA TYR A 81 35.63 -0.59 11.64
C TYR A 81 34.73 0.50 11.05
N ALA A 82 35.16 1.76 10.95
CA ALA A 82 34.34 2.84 10.40
C ALA A 82 33.95 2.61 8.94
N ALA A 83 34.83 2.01 8.13
CA ALA A 83 34.53 1.66 6.75
C ALA A 83 33.46 0.56 6.64
N ASP A 84 33.58 -0.49 7.46
CA ASP A 84 32.63 -1.62 7.49
C ASP A 84 31.25 -1.19 7.99
N VAL A 85 31.20 -0.31 9.00
CA VAL A 85 29.93 0.21 9.50
C VAL A 85 29.26 1.14 8.49
N ASN A 86 30.04 1.94 7.74
CA ASN A 86 29.52 2.73 6.63
C ASN A 86 28.98 1.86 5.49
N ASP A 87 29.63 0.73 5.16
CA ASP A 87 29.13 -0.21 4.15
C ASP A 87 27.79 -0.85 4.58
N LEU A 88 27.71 -1.30 5.83
CA LEU A 88 26.46 -1.79 6.41
C LEU A 88 25.36 -0.72 6.36
N GLN A 89 25.71 0.55 6.59
CA GLN A 89 24.74 1.65 6.63
C GLN A 89 24.13 1.89 5.25
N LYS A 90 24.97 1.90 4.21
CA LYS A 90 24.50 1.99 2.82
C LYS A 90 23.58 0.83 2.46
N ARG A 91 23.97 -0.42 2.73
CA ARG A 91 23.14 -1.60 2.41
C ARG A 91 21.79 -1.56 3.10
N LEU A 92 21.74 -1.08 4.33
CA LEU A 92 20.48 -0.99 5.07
C LEU A 92 19.58 0.14 4.56
N ASP A 93 20.16 1.28 4.18
CA ASP A 93 19.42 2.37 3.54
C ASP A 93 18.88 1.97 2.16
N GLU A 94 19.62 1.13 1.42
CA GLU A 94 19.13 0.49 0.17
C GLU A 94 17.93 -0.41 0.46
N ILE A 95 18.03 -1.32 1.43
CA ILE A 95 16.91 -2.20 1.82
C ILE A 95 15.69 -1.38 2.25
N TRP A 96 15.88 -0.31 3.03
CA TRP A 96 14.80 0.59 3.44
C TRP A 96 14.15 1.29 2.25
N THR A 97 14.93 1.69 1.26
CA THR A 97 14.45 2.35 0.04
C THR A 97 13.63 1.39 -0.81
N GLU A 98 14.09 0.16 -1.00
CA GLU A 98 13.31 -0.87 -1.71
C GLU A 98 12.04 -1.23 -0.96
N MET A 99 12.08 -1.32 0.38
CA MET A 99 10.89 -1.62 1.18
C MET A 99 9.84 -0.50 1.12
N LYS A 100 10.27 0.76 1.05
CA LYS A 100 9.36 1.90 0.76
C LYS A 100 8.69 1.76 -0.59
N LYS A 101 9.41 1.33 -1.64
CA LYS A 101 8.82 1.12 -2.97
C LYS A 101 7.77 0.01 -2.94
N VAL A 102 8.06 -1.11 -2.26
CA VAL A 102 7.10 -2.21 -2.08
C VAL A 102 5.85 -1.73 -1.35
N LEU A 103 6.00 -0.95 -0.28
CA LEU A 103 4.87 -0.36 0.44
C LEU A 103 4.01 0.55 -0.43
N VAL A 104 4.64 1.43 -1.22
CA VAL A 104 3.93 2.32 -2.15
C VAL A 104 3.20 1.50 -3.20
N HIS A 105 3.82 0.45 -3.74
CA HIS A 105 3.20 -0.42 -4.73
C HIS A 105 2.00 -1.18 -4.14
N LEU A 106 2.14 -1.71 -2.93
CA LEU A 106 1.03 -2.34 -2.19
C LEU A 106 -0.11 -1.35 -1.91
N SER A 107 0.18 -0.09 -1.62
CA SER A 107 -0.86 0.93 -1.44
C SER A 107 -1.54 1.32 -2.75
N SER A 108 -0.85 1.21 -3.89
CA SER A 108 -1.41 1.48 -5.22
C SER A 108 -2.26 0.33 -5.79
N ILE A 109 -2.27 -0.83 -5.14
CA ILE A 109 -3.15 -1.97 -5.48
C ILE A 109 -4.55 -1.80 -4.83
N GLN A 110 -4.77 -0.73 -4.02
CA GLN A 110 -6.10 -0.33 -3.54
C GLN A 110 -7.01 0.19 -4.66
#